data_AF-A0A950EXZ2-F1
#
_entry.id   AF-A0A950EXZ2-F1
#
_cell.length_a   1.000
_cell.length_b   1.000
_cell.length_c   1.000
_cell.angle_alpha   90.00
_cell.angle_beta   90.00
_cell.angle_gamma   90.00
#
_symmetry.space_group_name_H-M   'P 1'
#
loop_
_entity.id
_entity.type
_entity.pdbx_description
1 polymer ?
#
loop_
_entity_poly.entity_id
_entity_poly.type
_entity_poly.pdbx_seq_one_letter_code
_entity_poly.pdbx_strand_id
1 'polypeptide(L)'
;MITVDDALAKVAQAESSSELSASAAAAIRRWLTETPFTHYWPRLLQDIDEGRWKVLDDAFFAVLEFGTGGRRGVMYPVGTNVLNERTIAESARGLADYVTAHKGRDEPRSCVIARDSRHNSAEFGELCARVLAAAGFKVFLFPEARSTPLLSFAVRHLRCDAGIMITASHNPPSDNGFKCYGPTGGQVIPPSDQGIIECVKAASDREIPEVPFQQALAEGRIVAVGREVDEAYIAAVVGESVSHARDLSIVYTPLHGVGETSVAEALKTAGFRRVNILVSQRTPDGDFPNVPEHVANPENPRTLEAAIVEAKATGADLVLASDPD
;
A
#
# COMPACT_ATOMS: atom_id res chain seq x y z
N MET A 1 0.81 -30.09 12.41
CA MET A 1 -0.25 -29.30 11.74
C MET A 1 -1.47 -30.20 11.68
N ILE A 2 -2.58 -29.74 12.25
CA ILE A 2 -3.84 -30.49 12.29
C ILE A 2 -4.43 -30.68 10.89
N THR A 3 -5.32 -31.68 10.72
CA THR A 3 -6.06 -31.84 9.47
C THR A 3 -7.15 -30.77 9.33
N VAL A 4 -7.70 -30.60 8.13
CA VAL A 4 -8.84 -29.70 7.90
C VAL A 4 -10.05 -30.15 8.72
N ASP A 5 -10.31 -31.46 8.82
CA ASP A 5 -11.43 -32.00 9.61
C ASP A 5 -11.26 -31.70 11.10
N ASP A 6 -10.05 -31.88 11.64
CA ASP A 6 -9.73 -31.50 13.02
C ASP A 6 -9.91 -30.00 13.26
N ALA A 7 -9.48 -29.18 12.29
CA ALA A 7 -9.62 -27.72 12.36
C ALA A 7 -11.10 -27.30 12.35
N LEU A 8 -11.93 -27.88 11.50
CA LEU A 8 -13.36 -27.63 11.45
C LEU A 8 -14.06 -28.00 12.77
N ALA A 9 -13.64 -29.10 13.41
CA ALA A 9 -14.13 -29.49 14.72
C ALA A 9 -13.71 -28.50 15.82
N LYS A 10 -12.44 -28.07 15.83
CA LYS A 10 -11.94 -27.04 16.76
C LYS A 10 -12.68 -25.71 16.60
N VAL A 11 -12.94 -25.27 15.36
CA VAL A 11 -13.72 -24.06 15.06
C VAL A 11 -15.15 -24.17 15.58
N ALA A 12 -15.81 -25.33 15.42
CA ALA A 12 -17.14 -25.55 15.97
C ALA A 12 -17.18 -25.51 17.49
N GLN A 13 -16.14 -26.06 18.13
CA GLN A 13 -16.01 -25.99 19.59
C GLN A 13 -15.83 -24.54 20.05
N ALA A 14 -14.92 -23.77 19.43
CA ALA A 14 -14.65 -22.37 19.77
C ALA A 14 -15.87 -21.45 19.58
N GLU A 15 -16.68 -21.70 18.54
CA GLU A 15 -17.95 -21.02 18.34
C GLU A 15 -18.93 -21.33 19.48
N SER A 16 -19.05 -22.62 19.86
CA SER A 16 -19.95 -23.04 20.95
C SER A 16 -19.53 -22.51 22.33
N SER A 17 -18.23 -22.31 22.56
CA SER A 17 -17.68 -21.74 23.79
C SER A 17 -17.64 -20.21 23.79
N SER A 18 -18.11 -19.55 22.72
CA SER A 18 -18.06 -18.09 22.53
C SER A 18 -16.66 -17.49 22.52
N GLU A 19 -15.63 -18.30 22.20
CA GLU A 19 -14.27 -17.81 21.95
C GLU A 19 -14.12 -17.25 20.53
N LEU A 20 -15.05 -17.61 19.64
CA LEU A 20 -15.12 -17.19 18.25
C LEU A 20 -16.56 -16.77 17.92
N SER A 21 -16.74 -15.62 17.27
CA SER A 21 -18.05 -15.18 16.80
C SER A 21 -18.58 -16.07 15.67
N ALA A 22 -19.90 -16.14 15.52
CA ALA A 22 -20.53 -16.93 14.46
C ALA A 22 -20.11 -16.46 13.05
N SER A 23 -19.91 -15.15 12.84
CA SER A 23 -19.44 -14.62 11.56
C SER A 23 -18.00 -15.03 11.27
N ALA A 24 -17.10 -14.95 12.26
CA ALA A 24 -15.73 -15.42 12.11
C ALA A 24 -15.66 -16.93 11.86
N ALA A 25 -16.42 -17.73 12.61
CA ALA A 25 -16.49 -19.17 12.41
C ALA A 25 -16.97 -19.53 11.00
N ALA A 26 -18.02 -18.87 10.50
CA ALA A 26 -18.51 -19.07 9.13
C ALA A 26 -17.45 -18.73 8.07
N ALA A 27 -16.74 -17.61 8.22
CA ALA A 27 -15.69 -17.20 7.28
C ALA A 27 -14.47 -18.13 7.31
N ILE A 28 -14.08 -18.62 8.49
CA ILE A 28 -13.00 -19.61 8.64
C ILE A 28 -13.39 -20.95 8.00
N ARG A 29 -14.61 -21.45 8.23
CA ARG A 29 -15.10 -22.68 7.57
C ARG A 29 -15.05 -22.55 6.06
N ARG A 30 -15.45 -21.38 5.52
CA ARG A 30 -15.34 -21.08 4.10
C ARG A 30 -13.91 -21.20 3.60
N TRP A 31 -12.95 -20.56 4.28
CA TRP A 31 -11.53 -20.62 3.91
C TRP A 31 -10.96 -22.04 3.99
N LEU A 32 -11.46 -22.88 4.90
CA LEU A 32 -11.05 -24.27 5.06
C LEU A 32 -11.68 -25.23 4.03
N THR A 33 -12.71 -24.82 3.30
CA THR A 33 -13.50 -25.72 2.42
C THR A 33 -13.49 -25.32 0.96
N GLU A 34 -13.32 -24.04 0.65
CA GLU A 34 -13.30 -23.55 -0.73
C GLU A 34 -11.88 -23.54 -1.32
N THR A 35 -11.74 -24.07 -2.54
CA THR A 35 -10.47 -24.22 -3.26
C THR A 35 -9.62 -22.94 -3.36
N PRO A 36 -10.19 -21.73 -3.60
CA PRO A 36 -9.39 -20.51 -3.73
C PRO A 36 -8.57 -20.13 -2.50
N PHE A 37 -8.88 -20.69 -1.33
CA PHE A 37 -8.22 -20.35 -0.07
C PHE A 37 -7.20 -21.40 0.41
N THR A 38 -7.02 -22.48 -0.35
CA THR A 38 -6.08 -23.58 0.00
C THR A 38 -4.65 -23.10 0.23
N HIS A 39 -4.21 -22.06 -0.47
CA HIS A 39 -2.90 -21.43 -0.28
C HIS A 39 -2.69 -20.90 1.16
N TYR A 40 -3.76 -20.45 1.83
CA TYR A 40 -3.71 -19.85 3.16
C TYR A 40 -3.82 -20.89 4.30
N TRP A 41 -4.11 -22.16 3.96
CA TRP A 41 -4.29 -23.22 4.95
C TRP A 41 -3.12 -23.42 5.90
N PRO A 42 -1.83 -23.41 5.49
CA PRO A 42 -0.73 -23.68 6.41
C PRO A 42 -0.74 -22.76 7.64
N ARG A 43 -1.00 -21.47 7.40
CA ARG A 43 -1.08 -20.49 8.48
C ARG A 43 -2.41 -20.56 9.24
N LEU A 44 -3.53 -20.70 8.55
CA LEU A 44 -4.84 -20.81 9.20
C LEU A 44 -4.92 -22.05 10.11
N LEU A 45 -4.45 -23.21 9.65
CA LEU A 45 -4.39 -24.45 10.43
C LEU A 45 -3.46 -24.32 11.63
N GLN A 46 -2.33 -23.62 11.50
CA GLN A 46 -1.44 -23.35 12.63
C GLN A 46 -2.12 -22.49 13.70
N ASP A 47 -2.76 -21.39 13.31
CA ASP A 47 -3.45 -20.47 14.23
C ASP A 47 -4.58 -21.18 14.99
N ILE A 48 -5.33 -22.06 14.30
CA ILE A 48 -6.37 -22.89 14.88
C ILE A 48 -5.78 -23.93 15.84
N ASP A 49 -4.65 -24.56 15.50
CA ASP A 49 -4.03 -25.58 16.35
C ASP A 49 -3.54 -24.98 17.67
N GLU A 50 -2.97 -23.77 17.60
CA GLU A 50 -2.48 -22.98 18.74
C GLU A 50 -3.61 -22.29 19.53
N GLY A 51 -4.88 -22.40 19.10
CA GLY A 51 -6.02 -21.82 19.80
C GLY A 51 -6.02 -20.30 19.83
N ARG A 52 -5.52 -19.63 18.77
CA ARG A 52 -5.44 -18.16 18.68
C ARG A 52 -6.80 -17.52 18.36
N TRP A 53 -7.84 -17.91 19.10
CA TRP A 53 -9.23 -17.57 18.80
C TRP A 53 -9.52 -16.09 18.79
N LYS A 54 -8.98 -15.30 19.73
CA LYS A 54 -9.18 -13.85 19.72
C LYS A 54 -8.62 -13.18 18.45
N VAL A 55 -7.44 -13.61 18.02
CA VAL A 55 -6.78 -13.08 16.81
C VAL A 55 -7.55 -13.51 15.56
N LEU A 56 -7.98 -14.77 15.52
CA LEU A 56 -8.81 -15.29 14.43
C LEU A 56 -10.17 -14.61 14.38
N ASP A 57 -10.79 -14.31 15.52
CA ASP A 57 -12.04 -13.57 15.58
C ASP A 57 -11.84 -12.18 14.97
N ASP A 58 -10.85 -11.41 15.45
CA ASP A 58 -10.53 -10.06 14.92
C ASP A 58 -10.25 -10.07 13.41
N ALA A 59 -9.62 -11.13 12.91
CA ALA A 59 -9.26 -11.27 11.51
C ALA A 59 -10.41 -11.72 10.60
N PHE A 60 -11.46 -12.35 11.12
CA PHE A 60 -12.53 -12.98 10.32
C PHE A 60 -13.96 -12.51 10.65
N PHE A 61 -14.18 -11.76 11.74
CA PHE A 61 -15.55 -11.40 12.16
C PHE A 61 -16.30 -10.52 11.15
N ALA A 62 -15.57 -9.81 10.28
CA ALA A 62 -16.07 -8.92 9.26
C ALA A 62 -15.27 -9.04 7.95
N VAL A 63 -15.60 -8.20 6.97
CA VAL A 63 -14.82 -8.03 5.74
C VAL A 63 -14.20 -6.64 5.77
N LEU A 64 -12.90 -6.55 5.49
CA LEU A 64 -12.17 -5.29 5.43
C LEU A 64 -12.74 -4.45 4.30
N GLU A 65 -13.37 -3.35 4.67
CA GLU A 65 -14.09 -2.50 3.73
C GLU A 65 -13.14 -1.93 2.67
N PHE A 66 -13.59 -2.00 1.42
CA PHE A 66 -13.03 -1.18 0.35
C PHE A 66 -13.86 0.11 0.30
N GLY A 67 -13.29 1.19 0.82
CA GLY A 67 -13.91 2.50 0.87
C GLY A 67 -13.58 3.34 -0.37
N THR A 68 -13.92 4.63 -0.29
CA THR A 68 -13.57 5.61 -1.34
C THR A 68 -12.05 5.67 -1.51
N GLY A 69 -11.59 5.23 -2.68
CA GLY A 69 -10.18 5.31 -3.06
C GLY A 69 -9.29 4.19 -2.53
N GLY A 70 -9.79 3.15 -1.85
CA GLY A 70 -8.95 2.04 -1.39
C GLY A 70 -9.44 1.26 -0.16
N ARG A 71 -8.55 0.43 0.40
CA ARG A 71 -8.71 -0.22 1.72
C ARG A 71 -7.45 -0.08 2.56
N ARG A 72 -7.61 -0.03 3.88
CA ARG A 72 -6.52 0.09 4.85
C ARG A 72 -6.88 -0.70 6.11
N GLY A 73 -5.91 -1.39 6.69
CA GLY A 73 -6.15 -2.12 7.93
C GLY A 73 -4.89 -2.75 8.48
N VAL A 74 -5.05 -3.36 9.65
CA VAL A 74 -4.00 -4.15 10.30
C VAL A 74 -3.60 -5.31 9.39
N MET A 75 -2.31 -5.52 9.24
CA MET A 75 -1.76 -6.65 8.51
C MET A 75 -1.85 -7.92 9.35
N TYR A 76 -2.42 -8.96 8.76
CA TYR A 76 -2.38 -10.29 9.37
C TYR A 76 -2.52 -11.36 8.29
N PRO A 77 -1.71 -12.45 8.28
CA PRO A 77 -1.55 -13.30 7.10
C PRO A 77 -2.81 -13.95 6.53
N VAL A 78 -3.85 -14.15 7.36
CA VAL A 78 -5.10 -14.80 6.99
C VAL A 78 -6.28 -14.05 7.60
N GLY A 79 -7.40 -13.96 6.90
CA GLY A 79 -8.57 -13.24 7.40
C GLY A 79 -9.21 -12.34 6.37
N THR A 80 -10.51 -12.16 6.53
CA THR A 80 -11.33 -11.30 5.68
C THR A 80 -11.34 -9.85 6.15
N ASN A 81 -11.07 -9.58 7.43
CA ASN A 81 -11.09 -8.26 8.07
C ASN A 81 -9.70 -7.62 8.27
N VAL A 82 -8.69 -8.10 7.55
CA VAL A 82 -7.30 -7.70 7.70
C VAL A 82 -6.65 -7.52 6.34
N LEU A 83 -5.57 -6.77 6.29
CA LEU A 83 -4.79 -6.65 5.07
C LEU A 83 -3.84 -7.85 4.94
N ASN A 84 -3.92 -8.54 3.82
CA ASN A 84 -3.06 -9.66 3.47
C ASN A 84 -3.02 -9.85 1.96
N GLU A 85 -2.29 -10.87 1.52
CA GLU A 85 -2.19 -11.19 0.10
C GLU A 85 -3.57 -11.40 -0.54
N ARG A 86 -4.52 -12.08 0.14
CA ARG A 86 -5.86 -12.28 -0.41
C ARG A 86 -6.57 -10.95 -0.64
N THR A 87 -6.65 -10.10 0.38
CA THR A 87 -7.39 -8.84 0.29
C THR A 87 -6.72 -7.82 -0.62
N ILE A 88 -5.39 -7.89 -0.80
CA ILE A 88 -4.65 -7.13 -1.82
C ILE A 88 -4.93 -7.65 -3.23
N ALA A 89 -4.88 -8.97 -3.45
CA ALA A 89 -5.17 -9.57 -4.75
C ALA A 89 -6.61 -9.29 -5.19
N GLU A 90 -7.58 -9.36 -4.29
CA GLU A 90 -8.99 -8.99 -4.54
C GLU A 90 -9.10 -7.52 -4.98
N SER A 91 -8.37 -6.63 -4.32
CA SER A 91 -8.36 -5.19 -4.63
C SER A 91 -7.79 -4.93 -6.02
N ALA A 92 -6.63 -5.53 -6.34
CA ALA A 92 -6.00 -5.43 -7.65
C ALA A 92 -6.89 -6.01 -8.75
N ARG A 93 -7.52 -7.17 -8.49
CA ARG A 93 -8.41 -7.82 -9.45
C ARG A 93 -9.68 -7.03 -9.70
N GLY A 94 -10.30 -6.49 -8.65
CA GLY A 94 -11.48 -5.64 -8.78
C GLY A 94 -11.20 -4.37 -9.58
N LEU A 95 -10.06 -3.71 -9.34
CA LEU A 95 -9.62 -2.58 -10.16
C LEU A 95 -9.42 -2.99 -11.63
N ALA A 96 -8.77 -4.14 -11.88
CA ALA A 96 -8.51 -4.63 -13.23
C ALA A 96 -9.82 -4.89 -14.00
N ASP A 97 -10.80 -5.51 -13.35
CA ASP A 97 -12.11 -5.78 -13.93
C ASP A 97 -12.89 -4.49 -14.21
N TYR A 98 -12.87 -3.54 -13.26
CA TYR A 98 -13.51 -2.24 -13.44
C TYR A 98 -12.94 -1.50 -14.66
N VAL A 99 -11.61 -1.36 -14.73
CA VAL A 99 -10.94 -0.69 -15.86
C VAL A 99 -11.22 -1.42 -17.17
N THR A 100 -11.24 -2.76 -17.16
CA THR A 100 -11.57 -3.58 -18.34
C THR A 100 -12.99 -3.34 -18.83
N ALA A 101 -13.96 -3.26 -17.92
CA ALA A 101 -15.36 -3.01 -18.27
C ALA A 101 -15.56 -1.61 -18.86
N HIS A 102 -14.84 -0.60 -18.34
CA HIS A 102 -14.97 0.79 -18.77
C HIS A 102 -14.21 1.10 -20.06
N LYS A 103 -13.01 0.54 -20.22
CA LYS A 103 -12.18 0.77 -21.41
C LYS A 103 -12.57 -0.12 -22.59
N GLY A 104 -13.04 -1.33 -22.31
CA GLY A 104 -13.29 -2.37 -23.32
C GLY A 104 -12.25 -3.49 -23.25
N ARG A 105 -12.70 -4.72 -23.50
CA ARG A 105 -11.87 -5.95 -23.34
C ARG A 105 -10.71 -6.04 -24.31
N ASP A 106 -10.84 -5.44 -25.49
CA ASP A 106 -9.85 -5.51 -26.57
C ASP A 106 -8.87 -4.32 -26.54
N GLU A 107 -9.12 -3.33 -25.67
CA GLU A 107 -8.26 -2.17 -25.55
C GLU A 107 -7.02 -2.48 -24.68
N PRO A 108 -5.84 -1.94 -25.06
CA PRO A 108 -4.64 -2.08 -24.24
C PRO A 108 -4.87 -1.36 -22.92
N ARG A 109 -4.51 -2.01 -21.81
CA ARG A 109 -4.68 -1.45 -20.46
C ARG A 109 -3.33 -1.33 -19.77
N SER A 110 -3.12 -0.23 -19.04
CA SER A 110 -1.90 -0.03 -18.28
C SER A 110 -2.15 0.49 -16.87
N CYS A 111 -1.27 0.08 -15.95
CA CYS A 111 -1.30 0.51 -14.56
C CYS A 111 0.11 0.82 -14.07
N VAL A 112 0.28 1.87 -13.28
CA VAL A 112 1.53 2.12 -12.55
C VAL A 112 1.35 1.85 -11.05
N ILE A 113 2.34 1.23 -10.42
CA ILE A 113 2.29 0.82 -9.02
C ILE A 113 3.48 1.42 -8.28
N ALA A 114 3.19 2.09 -7.18
CA ALA A 114 4.16 2.59 -6.21
C ALA A 114 3.80 2.11 -4.81
N ARG A 115 4.74 2.26 -3.89
CA ARG A 115 4.61 1.79 -2.51
C ARG A 115 5.48 2.61 -1.57
N ASP A 116 5.11 2.66 -0.29
CA ASP A 116 5.90 3.34 0.75
C ASP A 116 6.95 2.40 1.39
N SER A 117 7.49 2.80 2.54
CA SER A 117 8.53 2.10 3.29
C SER A 117 8.01 1.03 4.27
N ARG A 118 6.69 0.83 4.37
CA ARG A 118 6.10 -0.10 5.36
C ARG A 118 6.42 -1.56 5.07
N HIS A 119 6.30 -2.39 6.10
CA HIS A 119 6.40 -3.84 5.98
C HIS A 119 5.41 -4.39 4.94
N ASN A 120 5.85 -5.40 4.19
CA ASN A 120 5.09 -6.06 3.12
C ASN A 120 4.70 -5.18 1.92
N SER A 121 5.04 -3.87 1.92
CA SER A 121 4.66 -2.96 0.83
C SER A 121 5.28 -3.36 -0.52
N ALA A 122 6.49 -3.94 -0.51
CA ALA A 122 7.16 -4.42 -1.72
C ALA A 122 6.47 -5.68 -2.27
N GLU A 123 6.19 -6.64 -1.40
CA GLU A 123 5.54 -7.92 -1.70
C GLU A 123 4.11 -7.71 -2.21
N PHE A 124 3.35 -6.82 -1.57
CA PHE A 124 2.01 -6.44 -2.04
C PHE A 124 2.03 -5.71 -3.37
N GLY A 125 3.02 -4.84 -3.62
CA GLY A 125 3.21 -4.19 -4.91
C GLY A 125 3.49 -5.20 -6.04
N GLU A 126 4.36 -6.18 -5.77
CA GLU A 126 4.63 -7.27 -6.71
C GLU A 126 3.39 -8.13 -6.96
N LEU A 127 2.66 -8.52 -5.91
CA LEU A 127 1.40 -9.27 -6.03
C LEU A 127 0.40 -8.53 -6.92
N CYS A 128 0.19 -7.23 -6.70
CA CYS A 128 -0.67 -6.41 -7.55
C CYS A 128 -0.22 -6.46 -9.02
N ALA A 129 1.08 -6.36 -9.27
CA ALA A 129 1.63 -6.42 -10.62
C ALA A 129 1.36 -7.78 -11.29
N ARG A 130 1.51 -8.89 -10.56
CA ARG A 130 1.25 -10.25 -11.05
C ARG A 130 -0.23 -10.47 -11.35
N VAL A 131 -1.14 -9.99 -10.51
CA VAL A 131 -2.59 -10.05 -10.72
C VAL A 131 -3.01 -9.22 -11.94
N LEU A 132 -2.52 -7.99 -12.05
CA LEU A 132 -2.83 -7.10 -13.18
C LEU A 132 -2.26 -7.63 -14.50
N ALA A 133 -1.04 -8.14 -14.51
CA ALA A 133 -0.44 -8.75 -15.69
C ALA A 133 -1.18 -10.01 -16.13
N ALA A 134 -1.74 -10.80 -15.20
CA ALA A 134 -2.63 -11.92 -15.51
C ALA A 134 -3.97 -11.46 -16.10
N ALA A 135 -4.46 -10.27 -15.71
CA ALA A 135 -5.64 -9.63 -16.28
C ALA A 135 -5.38 -8.91 -17.63
N GLY A 136 -4.17 -9.01 -18.18
CA GLY A 136 -3.81 -8.46 -19.50
C GLY A 136 -3.33 -7.00 -19.48
N PHE A 137 -2.95 -6.47 -18.31
CA PHE A 137 -2.40 -5.12 -18.21
C PHE A 137 -0.90 -5.10 -18.50
N LYS A 138 -0.44 -4.00 -19.10
CA LYS A 138 0.95 -3.57 -19.00
C LYS A 138 1.15 -2.83 -17.69
N VAL A 139 1.99 -3.37 -16.81
CA VAL A 139 2.23 -2.83 -15.48
C VAL A 139 3.58 -2.13 -15.43
N PHE A 140 3.59 -0.90 -14.94
CA PHE A 140 4.80 -0.17 -14.58
C PHE A 140 4.97 -0.26 -13.06
N LEU A 141 6.07 -0.83 -12.58
CA LEU A 141 6.31 -1.03 -11.15
C LEU A 141 7.54 -0.24 -10.73
N PHE A 142 7.41 0.65 -9.75
CA PHE A 142 8.58 1.26 -9.13
C PHE A 142 9.36 0.21 -8.32
N PRO A 143 10.67 0.05 -8.56
CA PRO A 143 11.48 -0.96 -7.85
C PRO A 143 11.66 -0.63 -6.36
N GLU A 144 11.68 0.67 -6.05
CA GLU A 144 11.90 1.20 -4.71
C GLU A 144 10.68 1.98 -4.22
N ALA A 145 10.69 2.31 -2.93
CA ALA A 145 9.63 3.12 -2.34
C ALA A 145 9.57 4.49 -3.03
N ARG A 146 8.37 4.96 -3.36
CA ARG A 146 8.12 6.23 -4.05
C ARG A 146 6.85 6.87 -3.56
N SER A 147 6.79 8.20 -3.67
CA SER A 147 5.73 8.97 -3.05
C SER A 147 4.39 8.90 -3.78
N THR A 148 3.31 9.08 -3.04
CA THR A 148 1.94 9.23 -3.56
C THR A 148 1.86 10.33 -4.62
N PRO A 149 2.46 11.53 -4.45
CA PRO A 149 2.52 12.54 -5.50
C PRO A 149 3.30 12.10 -6.75
N LEU A 150 4.38 11.34 -6.60
CA LEU A 150 5.12 10.80 -7.73
C LEU A 150 4.31 9.73 -8.48
N LEU A 151 3.57 8.86 -7.78
CA LEU A 151 2.63 7.95 -8.42
C LEU A 151 1.58 8.72 -9.23
N SER A 152 0.98 9.75 -8.63
CA SER A 152 -0.01 10.61 -9.28
C SER A 152 0.53 11.22 -10.58
N PHE A 153 1.76 11.76 -10.54
CA PHE A 153 2.45 12.24 -11.72
C PHE A 153 2.72 11.14 -12.74
N ALA A 154 3.22 9.98 -12.30
CA ALA A 154 3.60 8.86 -13.14
C ALA A 154 2.40 8.31 -13.92
N VAL A 155 1.21 8.26 -13.32
CA VAL A 155 -0.02 7.86 -14.01
C VAL A 155 -0.23 8.72 -15.26
N ARG A 156 -0.11 10.04 -15.12
CA ARG A 156 -0.29 10.99 -16.22
C ARG A 156 0.86 10.95 -17.21
N HIS A 157 2.09 10.88 -16.70
CA HIS A 157 3.31 10.89 -17.50
C HIS A 157 3.43 9.66 -18.41
N LEU A 158 3.14 8.48 -17.86
CA LEU A 158 3.15 7.19 -18.57
C LEU A 158 1.82 6.90 -19.29
N ARG A 159 0.81 7.77 -19.14
CA ARG A 159 -0.55 7.64 -19.68
C ARG A 159 -1.20 6.31 -19.27
N CYS A 160 -1.07 5.96 -18.01
CA CYS A 160 -1.69 4.78 -17.43
C CYS A 160 -3.20 4.98 -17.24
N ASP A 161 -3.95 3.88 -17.34
CA ASP A 161 -5.39 3.87 -17.08
C ASP A 161 -5.72 3.90 -15.59
N ALA A 162 -4.80 3.39 -14.78
CA ALA A 162 -4.92 3.37 -13.32
C ALA A 162 -3.57 3.50 -12.63
N GLY A 163 -3.60 3.85 -11.34
CA GLY A 163 -2.47 3.75 -10.43
C GLY A 163 -2.85 2.98 -9.15
N ILE A 164 -1.87 2.32 -8.55
CA ILE A 164 -1.99 1.69 -7.23
C ILE A 164 -0.90 2.26 -6.33
N MET A 165 -1.29 2.74 -5.14
CA MET A 165 -0.36 3.04 -4.06
C MET A 165 -0.53 2.03 -2.94
N ILE A 166 0.53 1.31 -2.59
CA ILE A 166 0.56 0.46 -1.39
C ILE A 166 1.08 1.27 -0.21
N THR A 167 0.18 1.65 0.69
CA THR A 167 0.47 2.49 1.84
C THR A 167 -0.72 2.61 2.78
N ALA A 168 -0.44 2.83 4.07
CA ALA A 168 -1.41 3.28 5.06
C ALA A 168 -1.21 4.76 5.49
N SER A 169 -0.41 5.53 4.75
CA SER A 169 -0.04 6.92 5.03
C SER A 169 0.59 7.09 6.40
N HIS A 170 -0.03 7.78 7.34
CA HIS A 170 0.51 8.07 8.67
C HIS A 170 0.10 7.06 9.75
N ASN A 171 -0.48 5.90 9.39
CA ASN A 171 -0.92 4.89 10.35
C ASN A 171 0.23 4.20 11.12
N PRO A 172 -0.07 3.47 12.20
CA PRO A 172 0.94 2.67 12.91
C PRO A 172 1.62 1.61 12.01
N PRO A 173 2.79 1.06 12.41
CA PRO A 173 3.53 0.03 11.65
C PRO A 173 2.74 -1.24 11.34
N SER A 174 1.75 -1.57 12.19
CA SER A 174 0.88 -2.72 12.02
C SER A 174 0.01 -2.64 10.77
N ASP A 175 -0.19 -1.45 10.24
CA ASP A 175 -1.14 -1.19 9.17
C ASP A 175 -0.43 -1.00 7.84
N ASN A 176 -1.10 -1.46 6.79
CA ASN A 176 -0.78 -1.15 5.41
C ASN A 176 -2.10 -0.90 4.64
N GLY A 177 -2.02 -0.61 3.35
CA GLY A 177 -3.21 -0.35 2.56
C GLY A 177 -2.98 -0.41 1.07
N PHE A 178 -4.07 -0.27 0.35
CA PHE A 178 -4.15 -0.27 -1.10
C PHE A 178 -5.01 0.91 -1.51
N LYS A 179 -4.47 1.86 -2.28
CA LYS A 179 -5.19 3.02 -2.79
C LYS A 179 -5.26 2.99 -4.32
N CYS A 180 -6.45 3.28 -4.88
CA CYS A 180 -6.69 3.36 -6.32
C CYS A 180 -6.57 4.78 -6.84
N TYR A 181 -5.94 4.94 -8.00
CA TYR A 181 -5.86 6.19 -8.75
C TYR A 181 -6.42 6.00 -10.16
N GLY A 182 -7.18 6.99 -10.63
CA GLY A 182 -7.72 7.01 -11.99
C GLY A 182 -6.74 7.63 -13.00
N PRO A 183 -7.11 7.68 -14.30
CA PRO A 183 -6.22 8.12 -15.38
C PRO A 183 -5.82 9.61 -15.30
N THR A 184 -6.52 10.40 -14.48
CA THR A 184 -6.16 11.80 -14.21
C THR A 184 -4.98 11.94 -13.25
N GLY A 185 -4.55 10.85 -12.62
CA GLY A 185 -3.58 10.82 -11.53
C GLY A 185 -4.18 11.10 -10.15
N GLY A 186 -5.49 11.38 -10.06
CA GLY A 186 -6.17 11.56 -8.78
C GLY A 186 -6.61 10.23 -8.15
N GLN A 187 -6.68 10.19 -6.82
CA GLN A 187 -7.31 9.08 -6.12
C GLN A 187 -8.77 8.94 -6.59
N VAL A 188 -9.26 7.71 -6.73
CA VAL A 188 -10.63 7.49 -7.20
C VAL A 188 -11.65 8.01 -6.19
N ILE A 189 -12.62 8.79 -6.69
CA ILE A 189 -13.74 9.38 -5.96
C ILE A 189 -15.08 8.97 -6.59
N PRO A 190 -16.22 9.26 -5.93
CA PRO A 190 -17.54 9.06 -6.53
C PRO A 190 -17.71 9.74 -7.89
N PRO A 191 -18.39 9.09 -8.86
CA PRO A 191 -19.07 7.78 -8.75
C PRO A 191 -18.20 6.56 -9.13
N SER A 192 -16.94 6.77 -9.52
CA SER A 192 -16.07 5.68 -10.03
C SER A 192 -15.65 4.68 -8.95
N ASP A 193 -15.54 5.13 -7.70
CA ASP A 193 -15.20 4.26 -6.56
C ASP A 193 -16.23 3.15 -6.35
N GLN A 194 -17.52 3.45 -6.48
CA GLN A 194 -18.61 2.50 -6.30
C GLN A 194 -18.51 1.32 -7.27
N GLY A 195 -18.19 1.57 -8.54
CA GLY A 195 -18.01 0.50 -9.52
C GLY A 195 -16.78 -0.37 -9.21
N ILE A 196 -15.70 0.21 -8.67
CA ILE A 196 -14.54 -0.57 -8.21
C ILE A 196 -14.93 -1.43 -7.01
N ILE A 197 -15.64 -0.87 -6.02
CA ILE A 197 -16.11 -1.59 -4.84
C ILE A 197 -16.93 -2.83 -5.23
N GLU A 198 -17.84 -2.69 -6.18
CA GLU A 198 -18.65 -3.80 -6.70
C GLU A 198 -17.79 -4.87 -7.37
N CYS A 199 -16.79 -4.46 -8.17
CA CYS A 199 -15.86 -5.40 -8.79
C CYS A 199 -14.97 -6.12 -7.77
N VAL A 200 -14.52 -5.42 -6.71
CA VAL A 200 -13.73 -6.02 -5.62
C VAL A 200 -14.57 -7.05 -4.88
N LYS A 201 -15.83 -6.73 -4.53
CA LYS A 201 -16.76 -7.68 -3.91
C LYS A 201 -16.96 -8.93 -4.78
N ALA A 202 -17.15 -8.76 -6.08
CA ALA A 202 -17.30 -9.88 -7.02
C ALA A 202 -16.01 -10.71 -7.18
N ALA A 203 -14.83 -10.11 -6.97
CA ALA A 203 -13.55 -10.82 -7.01
C ALA A 203 -13.32 -11.69 -5.77
N SER A 204 -13.87 -11.31 -4.61
CA SER A 204 -13.73 -12.06 -3.35
C SER A 204 -14.32 -13.47 -3.40
N ASP A 205 -15.21 -13.77 -4.35
CA ASP A 205 -15.92 -15.05 -4.46
C ASP A 205 -15.32 -16.05 -5.46
N ARG A 206 -14.11 -15.79 -5.94
CA ARG A 206 -13.47 -16.65 -6.95
C ARG A 206 -11.95 -16.74 -6.81
N GLU A 207 -11.36 -17.59 -7.65
CA GLU A 207 -9.91 -17.62 -7.86
C GLU A 207 -9.42 -16.31 -8.49
N ILE A 208 -8.21 -15.93 -8.12
CA ILE A 208 -7.54 -14.73 -8.62
C ILE A 208 -6.29 -15.20 -9.37
N PRO A 209 -6.34 -15.25 -10.71
CA PRO A 209 -5.19 -15.64 -11.51
C PRO A 209 -4.02 -14.68 -11.30
N GLU A 210 -2.83 -15.27 -11.21
CA GLU A 210 -1.55 -14.58 -11.11
C GLU A 210 -0.61 -15.15 -12.18
N VAL A 211 0.37 -14.35 -12.59
CA VAL A 211 1.49 -14.84 -13.42
C VAL A 211 2.80 -14.81 -12.63
N PRO A 212 3.77 -15.70 -12.95
CA PRO A 212 5.10 -15.61 -12.35
C PRO A 212 5.76 -14.26 -12.67
N PHE A 213 6.31 -13.60 -11.64
CA PHE A 213 6.88 -12.25 -11.78
C PHE A 213 7.99 -12.18 -12.83
N GLN A 214 8.96 -13.08 -12.75
CA GLN A 214 10.11 -13.11 -13.65
C GLN A 214 9.72 -13.36 -15.10
N GLN A 215 8.69 -14.18 -15.33
CA GLN A 215 8.14 -14.40 -16.66
C GLN A 215 7.50 -13.12 -17.20
N ALA A 216 6.67 -12.45 -16.39
CA ALA A 216 5.98 -11.23 -16.80
C ALA A 216 6.95 -10.06 -17.04
N LEU A 217 8.06 -9.99 -16.30
CA LEU A 217 9.18 -9.08 -16.57
C LEU A 217 9.86 -9.38 -17.91
N ALA A 218 10.23 -10.64 -18.16
CA ALA A 218 10.90 -11.04 -19.38
C ALA A 218 10.04 -10.80 -20.64
N GLU A 219 8.72 -10.94 -20.51
CA GLU A 219 7.75 -10.68 -21.58
C GLU A 219 7.40 -9.18 -21.73
N GLY A 220 7.93 -8.30 -20.88
CA GLY A 220 7.65 -6.86 -20.90
C GLY A 220 6.22 -6.49 -20.48
N ARG A 221 5.49 -7.43 -19.85
CA ARG A 221 4.16 -7.17 -19.26
C ARG A 221 4.28 -6.43 -17.94
N ILE A 222 5.34 -6.67 -17.19
CA ILE A 222 5.77 -5.83 -16.07
C ILE A 222 7.05 -5.10 -16.49
N VAL A 223 7.10 -3.80 -16.26
CA VAL A 223 8.22 -2.93 -16.61
C VAL A 223 8.66 -2.19 -15.35
N ALA A 224 9.93 -2.32 -14.97
CA ALA A 224 10.47 -1.51 -13.90
C ALA A 224 10.52 -0.04 -14.33
N VAL A 225 9.98 0.86 -13.50
CA VAL A 225 10.04 2.29 -13.75
C VAL A 225 11.48 2.77 -13.53
N GLY A 226 12.04 3.46 -14.52
CA GLY A 226 13.39 4.01 -14.45
C GLY A 226 13.44 5.42 -13.84
N ARG A 227 14.66 5.88 -13.59
CA ARG A 227 14.94 7.19 -12.97
C ARG A 227 14.46 8.37 -13.80
N GLU A 228 14.23 8.19 -15.10
CA GLU A 228 13.69 9.22 -15.98
C GLU A 228 12.33 9.76 -15.51
N VAL A 229 11.51 8.92 -14.84
CA VAL A 229 10.23 9.36 -14.29
C VAL A 229 10.42 10.18 -13.01
N ASP A 230 11.37 9.78 -12.16
CA ASP A 230 11.77 10.56 -10.98
C ASP A 230 12.25 11.96 -11.40
N GLU A 231 13.16 12.03 -12.38
CA GLU A 231 13.72 13.27 -12.89
C GLU A 231 12.65 14.18 -13.51
N ALA A 232 11.73 13.61 -14.30
CA ALA A 232 10.61 14.35 -14.88
C ALA A 232 9.66 14.91 -13.81
N TYR A 233 9.38 14.14 -12.75
CA TYR A 233 8.57 14.60 -11.63
C TYR A 233 9.26 15.74 -10.87
N ILE A 234 10.53 15.58 -10.52
CA ILE A 234 11.29 16.62 -9.82
C ILE A 234 11.36 17.90 -10.66
N ALA A 235 11.61 17.79 -11.97
CA ALA A 235 11.61 18.94 -12.87
C ALA A 235 10.24 19.63 -12.92
N ALA A 236 9.14 18.88 -12.96
CA ALA A 236 7.80 19.43 -12.92
C ALA A 236 7.54 20.19 -11.60
N VAL A 237 7.87 19.60 -10.46
CA VAL A 237 7.71 20.24 -9.13
C VAL A 237 8.54 21.53 -9.02
N VAL A 238 9.81 21.49 -9.47
CA VAL A 238 10.68 22.68 -9.46
C VAL A 238 10.16 23.76 -10.42
N GLY A 239 9.55 23.37 -11.53
CA GLY A 239 8.93 24.27 -12.51
C GLY A 239 7.76 25.09 -11.94
N GLU A 240 7.08 24.60 -10.90
CA GLU A 240 6.03 25.34 -10.19
C GLU A 240 6.57 26.41 -9.23
N SER A 241 7.89 26.55 -9.11
CA SER A 241 8.49 27.54 -8.21
C SER A 241 8.21 28.98 -8.66
N VAL A 242 7.52 29.74 -7.81
CA VAL A 242 7.18 31.16 -8.06
C VAL A 242 8.24 32.14 -7.55
N SER A 243 9.34 31.64 -6.96
CA SER A 243 10.38 32.47 -6.34
C SER A 243 11.76 31.91 -6.65
N HIS A 244 12.76 32.79 -6.72
CA HIS A 244 14.18 32.44 -6.88
C HIS A 244 14.98 32.56 -5.57
N ALA A 245 14.35 32.91 -4.45
CA ALA A 245 15.03 32.98 -3.16
C ALA A 245 15.43 31.57 -2.68
N ARG A 246 16.71 31.35 -2.39
CA ARG A 246 17.27 30.05 -1.99
C ARG A 246 18.13 30.08 -0.73
N ASP A 247 18.13 31.21 -0.04
CA ASP A 247 18.95 31.43 1.15
C ASP A 247 18.25 31.00 2.45
N LEU A 248 17.31 30.06 2.40
CA LEU A 248 16.75 29.45 3.62
C LEU A 248 17.60 28.23 4.02
N SER A 249 17.84 28.11 5.31
CA SER A 249 18.33 26.89 5.95
C SER A 249 17.14 26.07 6.46
N ILE A 250 17.11 24.78 6.13
CA ILE A 250 15.96 23.91 6.32
C ILE A 250 16.42 22.67 7.07
N VAL A 251 15.71 22.31 8.15
CA VAL A 251 15.74 20.95 8.69
C VAL A 251 14.52 20.21 8.14
N TYR A 252 14.76 19.09 7.48
CA TYR A 252 13.72 18.24 6.92
C TYR A 252 13.76 16.86 7.57
N THR A 253 12.60 16.35 7.99
CA THR A 253 12.46 14.96 8.42
C THR A 253 11.48 14.21 7.51
N PRO A 254 11.89 13.10 6.87
CA PRO A 254 10.96 12.26 6.13
C PRO A 254 10.20 11.29 7.05
N LEU A 255 10.45 11.31 8.37
CA LEU A 255 9.84 10.39 9.35
C LEU A 255 9.95 8.91 8.94
N HIS A 256 11.11 8.50 8.43
CA HIS A 256 11.37 7.16 7.84
C HIS A 256 10.50 6.81 6.61
N GLY A 257 9.89 7.83 6.00
CA GLY A 257 9.14 7.76 4.76
C GLY A 257 10.00 7.91 3.50
N VAL A 258 9.30 8.12 2.38
CA VAL A 258 9.91 8.23 1.04
C VAL A 258 10.36 9.65 0.66
N GLY A 259 10.13 10.61 1.55
CA GLY A 259 10.25 12.03 1.29
C GLY A 259 11.65 12.54 0.92
N GLU A 260 12.71 11.77 1.18
CA GLU A 260 14.05 12.10 0.70
C GLU A 260 14.15 12.05 -0.84
N THR A 261 13.53 11.06 -1.46
CA THR A 261 13.52 10.89 -2.94
C THR A 261 12.59 11.88 -3.65
N SER A 262 11.76 12.59 -2.90
CA SER A 262 10.79 13.56 -3.43
C SER A 262 11.07 14.98 -2.93
N VAL A 263 10.67 15.31 -1.71
CA VAL A 263 10.78 16.66 -1.12
C VAL A 263 12.23 17.12 -1.04
N ALA A 264 13.12 16.31 -0.48
CA ALA A 264 14.50 16.73 -0.31
C ALA A 264 15.22 16.89 -1.67
N GLU A 265 14.96 16.01 -2.62
CA GLU A 265 15.52 16.10 -3.97
C GLU A 265 14.97 17.32 -4.73
N ALA A 266 13.67 17.63 -4.59
CA ALA A 266 13.07 18.81 -5.18
C ALA A 266 13.65 20.11 -4.60
N LEU A 267 13.87 20.18 -3.28
CA LEU A 267 14.50 21.33 -2.64
C LEU A 267 15.95 21.52 -3.12
N LYS A 268 16.74 20.44 -3.17
CA LYS A 268 18.12 20.50 -3.67
C LYS A 268 18.16 20.94 -5.14
N THR A 269 17.32 20.34 -5.98
CA THR A 269 17.24 20.66 -7.42
C THR A 269 16.75 22.08 -7.68
N ALA A 270 15.83 22.59 -6.85
CA ALA A 270 15.42 23.99 -6.90
C ALA A 270 16.56 24.96 -6.55
N GLY A 271 17.62 24.49 -5.89
CA GLY A 271 18.81 25.28 -5.56
C GLY A 271 18.97 25.63 -4.08
N PHE A 272 18.17 25.05 -3.18
CA PHE A 272 18.37 25.20 -1.73
C PHE A 272 19.62 24.42 -1.33
N ARG A 273 20.66 25.13 -0.88
CA ARG A 273 21.97 24.53 -0.55
C ARG A 273 22.09 24.08 0.92
N ARG A 274 21.20 24.56 1.78
CA ARG A 274 21.22 24.32 3.24
C ARG A 274 20.05 23.45 3.68
N VAL A 275 19.95 22.25 3.12
CA VAL A 275 18.92 21.26 3.49
C VAL A 275 19.55 20.18 4.36
N ASN A 276 19.31 20.25 5.67
CA ASN A 276 19.71 19.24 6.64
C ASN A 276 18.61 18.19 6.76
N ILE A 277 18.88 16.96 6.35
CA ILE A 277 17.92 15.86 6.52
C ILE A 277 18.21 15.19 7.86
N LEU A 278 17.23 15.20 8.76
CA LEU A 278 17.38 14.74 10.14
C LEU A 278 17.81 13.26 10.19
N VAL A 279 19.08 13.03 10.59
CA VAL A 279 19.73 11.72 10.51
C VAL A 279 18.97 10.62 11.26
N SER A 280 18.43 10.92 12.45
CA SER A 280 17.72 9.93 13.29
C SER A 280 16.42 9.41 12.68
N GLN A 281 15.86 10.13 11.69
CA GLN A 281 14.57 9.84 11.04
C GLN A 281 14.68 9.75 9.51
N ARG A 282 15.89 9.61 8.97
CA ARG A 282 16.18 9.70 7.53
C ARG A 282 15.95 8.39 6.77
N THR A 283 16.51 7.29 7.26
CA THR A 283 16.51 6.00 6.56
C THR A 283 15.09 5.44 6.48
N PRO A 284 14.57 5.03 5.30
CA PRO A 284 13.27 4.40 5.21
C PRO A 284 13.17 3.15 6.10
N ASP A 285 12.14 3.10 6.95
CA ASP A 285 11.94 2.03 7.94
C ASP A 285 10.45 1.93 8.32
N GLY A 286 9.86 0.75 8.13
CA GLY A 286 8.45 0.49 8.39
C GLY A 286 8.07 0.47 9.88
N ASP A 287 9.04 0.38 10.79
CA ASP A 287 8.83 0.47 12.24
C ASP A 287 8.84 1.92 12.76
N PHE A 288 9.13 2.89 11.90
CA PHE A 288 9.23 4.32 12.22
C PHE A 288 9.97 4.58 13.55
N PRO A 289 11.20 4.04 13.75
CA PRO A 289 11.92 4.17 15.01
C PRO A 289 12.20 5.65 15.33
N ASN A 290 12.45 6.00 16.59
CA ASN A 290 12.73 7.39 16.99
C ASN A 290 11.63 8.42 16.61
N VAL A 291 10.46 7.97 16.15
CA VAL A 291 9.25 8.78 16.02
C VAL A 291 8.37 8.47 17.24
N PRO A 292 7.83 9.49 17.93
CA PRO A 292 6.95 9.26 19.07
C PRO A 292 5.83 8.27 18.75
N GLU A 293 5.67 7.27 19.62
CA GLU A 293 4.66 6.22 19.49
C GLU A 293 4.76 5.37 18.21
N HIS A 294 5.86 5.48 17.45
CA HIS A 294 6.05 4.85 16.13
C HIS A 294 4.98 5.26 15.10
N VAL A 295 4.40 6.46 15.25
CA VAL A 295 3.37 6.97 14.32
C VAL A 295 3.92 8.19 13.59
N ALA A 296 4.31 8.00 12.32
CA ALA A 296 4.85 9.02 11.43
C ALA A 296 3.78 10.00 10.92
N ASN A 297 3.07 10.66 11.84
CA ASN A 297 2.06 11.67 11.54
C ASN A 297 2.59 13.09 11.82
N PRO A 298 2.93 13.88 10.78
CA PRO A 298 3.39 15.26 10.96
C PRO A 298 2.29 16.22 11.46
N GLU A 299 1.01 15.80 11.51
CA GLU A 299 -0.07 16.56 12.16
C GLU A 299 0.04 16.52 13.69
N ASN A 300 0.73 15.52 14.25
CA ASN A 300 1.04 15.45 15.68
C ASN A 300 2.31 16.28 15.96
N PRO A 301 2.23 17.40 16.71
CA PRO A 301 3.40 18.26 16.95
C PRO A 301 4.59 17.55 17.59
N ARG A 302 4.36 16.45 18.33
CA ARG A 302 5.44 15.67 18.95
C ARG A 302 6.38 15.06 17.92
N THR A 303 5.90 14.69 16.74
CA THR A 303 6.75 14.08 15.70
C THR A 303 7.79 15.07 15.15
N LEU A 304 7.55 16.38 15.30
CA LEU A 304 8.45 17.44 14.89
C LEU A 304 9.50 17.81 15.95
N GLU A 305 9.38 17.34 17.19
CA GLU A 305 10.25 17.79 18.31
C GLU A 305 11.74 17.59 18.01
N ALA A 306 12.11 16.42 17.49
CA ALA A 306 13.50 16.12 17.14
C ALA A 306 14.04 17.07 16.04
N ALA A 307 13.23 17.34 15.02
CA ALA A 307 13.58 18.28 13.95
C ALA A 307 13.67 19.74 14.46
N ILE A 308 12.81 20.13 15.39
CA ILE A 308 12.84 21.46 16.03
C ILE A 308 14.08 21.62 16.91
N VAL A 309 14.48 20.58 17.66
CA VAL A 309 15.71 20.58 18.45
C VAL A 309 16.93 20.77 17.54
N GLU A 310 17.01 20.01 16.44
CA GLU A 310 18.07 20.14 15.44
C GLU A 310 18.06 21.54 14.80
N ALA A 311 16.88 22.09 14.48
CA ALA A 311 16.76 23.42 13.92
C ALA A 311 17.29 24.50 14.86
N LYS A 312 16.98 24.42 16.16
CA LYS A 312 17.50 25.34 17.17
C LYS A 312 19.02 25.20 17.35
N ALA A 313 19.54 23.99 17.31
CA ALA A 313 20.97 23.72 17.46
C ALA A 313 21.79 24.23 16.26
N THR A 314 21.23 24.12 15.05
CA THR A 314 21.89 24.51 13.79
C THR A 314 21.55 25.92 13.32
N GLY A 315 20.59 26.58 13.97
CA GLY A 315 20.10 27.91 13.59
C GLY A 315 19.29 27.90 12.30
N ALA A 316 18.57 26.80 12.02
CA ALA A 316 17.78 26.68 10.79
C ALA A 316 16.53 27.58 10.80
N ASP A 317 16.19 28.13 9.63
CA ASP A 317 15.07 29.06 9.44
C ASP A 317 13.72 28.34 9.41
N LEU A 318 13.68 27.08 8.94
CA LEU A 318 12.46 26.33 8.67
C LEU A 318 12.61 24.85 9.04
N VAL A 319 11.55 24.29 9.62
CA VAL A 319 11.36 22.83 9.77
C VAL A 319 10.28 22.37 8.80
N LEU A 320 10.57 21.30 8.07
CA LEU A 320 9.62 20.60 7.20
C LEU A 320 9.55 19.12 7.58
N ALA A 321 8.37 18.52 7.39
CA ALA A 321 8.18 17.09 7.52
C ALA A 321 7.18 16.59 6.47
N SER A 322 7.29 15.32 6.13
CA SER A 322 6.27 14.58 5.39
C SER A 322 5.92 13.30 6.15
N ASP A 323 4.71 12.79 5.97
CA ASP A 323 4.35 11.45 6.37
C ASP A 323 5.03 10.40 5.44
N PRO A 324 4.82 9.09 5.69
CA PRO A 324 5.55 8.04 4.98
C PRO A 324 5.41 7.95 3.47
N ASP A 325 4.28 8.38 2.88
CA ASP A 325 3.94 8.24 1.46
C ASP A 325 3.97 9.54 0.66
#